data_AF-A0A1I6R0W3-F1
#
_entry.id   AF-A0A1I6R0W3-F1
#
_cell.length_a   1.000
_cell.length_b   1.000
_cell.length_c   1.000
_cell.angle_alpha   90.00
_cell.angle_beta   90.00
_cell.angle_gamma   90.00
#
_symmetry.space_group_name_H-M   'P 1'
#
loop_
_entity.id
_entity.type
_entity.pdbx_description
1 polymer ?
#
loop_
_entity_poly.entity_id
_entity_poly.type
_entity_poly.pdbx_seq_one_letter_code
_entity_poly.pdbx_strand_id
1 'polypeptide(L)'
;MLHDLVDADRTFLVLDPGRKLAEEPFDPDPQALPMGKSTDWGAMGLAWLTEWERGGDPVARTKLLNGAASIAALPNGWAQGGATTYNLLDGRFTGPSEPSVSIGSLSSVFGLMELMTELLQLTDDEQVRAQWVRFCRLYNATADEQRAETGSSWGSLNLRQAYSRATAYAAVQLADPALAARAWRELRTGHAGYPEDHPFRSVRVEGPAVLNPVNEAPLSTNASAQYGLAVIQCLALVGDHLRAAVRPHR
;
A
#
# COMPACT_ATOMS: atom_id res chain seq x y z
N MET A 1 -23.21 8.49 3.58
CA MET A 1 -22.13 7.91 2.76
C MET A 1 -20.94 7.47 3.60
N LEU A 2 -20.16 8.38 4.23
CA LEU A 2 -18.95 7.96 4.99
C LEU A 2 -19.26 7.09 6.22
N HIS A 3 -20.26 7.49 7.02
CA HIS A 3 -20.72 6.70 8.17
C HIS A 3 -21.22 5.30 7.76
N ASP A 4 -21.85 5.18 6.58
CA ASP A 4 -22.36 3.89 6.08
C ASP A 4 -21.25 2.86 5.79
N LEU A 5 -19.99 3.29 5.77
CA LEU A 5 -18.81 2.43 5.54
C LEU A 5 -18.19 1.89 6.85
N VAL A 6 -18.61 2.37 8.02
CA VAL A 6 -18.03 1.95 9.32
C VAL A 6 -18.20 0.44 9.55
N ASP A 7 -19.32 -0.11 9.11
CA ASP A 7 -19.68 -1.53 9.23
C ASP A 7 -19.37 -2.34 7.95
N ALA A 8 -18.56 -1.82 7.03
CA ALA A 8 -18.21 -2.51 5.80
C ALA A 8 -17.49 -3.84 6.04
N ASP A 9 -16.84 -4.02 7.18
CA ASP A 9 -16.24 -5.31 7.55
C ASP A 9 -17.26 -6.44 7.73
N ARG A 10 -18.51 -6.12 8.04
CA ARG A 10 -19.60 -7.11 8.13
C ARG A 10 -19.89 -7.78 6.79
N THR A 11 -19.50 -7.21 5.65
CA THR A 11 -19.71 -7.86 4.35
C THR A 11 -18.92 -9.15 4.19
N PHE A 12 -17.83 -9.32 4.97
CA PHE A 12 -17.06 -10.56 5.02
C PHE A 12 -17.83 -11.72 5.67
N LEU A 13 -18.99 -11.48 6.30
CA LEU A 13 -19.92 -12.54 6.72
C LEU A 13 -20.77 -13.08 5.56
N VAL A 14 -20.78 -12.39 4.42
CA VAL A 14 -21.65 -12.70 3.27
C VAL A 14 -20.82 -13.08 2.06
N LEU A 15 -19.65 -12.46 1.87
CA LEU A 15 -18.85 -12.64 0.68
C LEU A 15 -17.36 -12.55 0.99
N ASP A 16 -16.63 -13.63 0.67
CA ASP A 16 -15.17 -13.59 0.56
C ASP A 16 -14.76 -13.00 -0.81
N PRO A 17 -14.00 -11.89 -0.84
CA PRO A 17 -13.43 -11.36 -2.09
C PRO A 17 -12.47 -12.36 -2.77
N GLY A 18 -11.84 -13.25 -2.00
CA GLY A 18 -10.91 -14.29 -2.44
C GLY A 18 -11.57 -15.61 -2.88
N ARG A 19 -12.89 -15.75 -2.82
CA ARG A 19 -13.62 -17.03 -3.04
C ARG A 19 -13.35 -17.78 -4.35
N LYS A 20 -12.79 -17.12 -5.37
CA LYS A 20 -12.42 -17.75 -6.65
C LYS A 20 -11.00 -18.31 -6.66
N LEU A 21 -10.23 -18.01 -5.63
CA LEU A 21 -8.88 -18.51 -5.36
C LEU A 21 -8.89 -19.54 -4.22
N ALA A 22 -9.93 -19.51 -3.37
CA ALA A 22 -10.14 -20.49 -2.32
C ALA A 22 -10.55 -21.85 -2.90
N GLU A 23 -9.99 -22.93 -2.34
CA GLU A 23 -10.36 -24.30 -2.67
C GLU A 23 -11.55 -24.79 -1.83
N GLU A 24 -11.69 -24.25 -0.62
CA GLU A 24 -12.72 -24.63 0.35
C GLU A 24 -14.01 -23.82 0.19
N PRO A 25 -15.18 -24.39 0.55
CA PRO A 25 -16.44 -23.65 0.63
C PRO A 25 -16.34 -22.48 1.62
N PHE A 26 -17.04 -21.39 1.29
CA PHE A 26 -17.11 -20.23 2.18
C PHE A 26 -17.99 -20.52 3.40
N ASP A 27 -17.38 -20.55 4.58
CA ASP A 27 -18.03 -20.69 5.89
C ASP A 27 -17.46 -19.62 6.86
N PRO A 28 -18.09 -18.44 6.97
CA PRO A 28 -17.53 -17.31 7.70
C PRO A 28 -17.71 -17.43 9.22
N ASP A 29 -16.60 -17.47 9.95
CA ASP A 29 -16.56 -17.26 11.40
C ASP A 29 -16.35 -15.76 11.71
N PRO A 30 -17.28 -15.08 12.42
CA PRO A 30 -17.10 -13.69 12.84
C PRO A 30 -15.80 -13.40 13.61
N GLN A 31 -15.20 -14.40 14.25
CA GLN A 31 -13.93 -14.25 14.99
C GLN A 31 -12.69 -14.54 14.13
N ALA A 32 -12.87 -15.05 12.91
CA ALA A 32 -11.79 -15.51 12.05
C ALA A 32 -12.07 -15.28 10.55
N LEU A 33 -12.42 -14.05 10.18
CA LEU A 33 -12.75 -13.68 8.80
C LEU A 33 -11.51 -13.60 7.89
N PRO A 34 -11.60 -13.96 6.60
CA PRO A 34 -10.50 -13.94 5.64
C PRO A 34 -10.24 -12.52 5.08
N MET A 35 -10.11 -11.52 5.95
CA MET A 35 -9.83 -10.15 5.53
C MET A 35 -8.35 -9.94 5.20
N GLY A 36 -8.05 -9.31 4.07
CA GLY A 36 -6.70 -8.92 3.72
C GLY A 36 -6.17 -7.78 4.58
N LYS A 37 -4.99 -7.96 5.18
CA LYS A 37 -4.28 -6.98 6.04
C LYS A 37 -3.90 -5.66 5.36
N SER A 38 -4.08 -5.56 4.05
CA SER A 38 -3.56 -4.48 3.23
C SER A 38 -4.65 -3.80 2.41
N THR A 39 -5.11 -4.40 1.31
CA THR A 39 -6.17 -3.82 0.47
C THR A 39 -7.49 -3.64 1.22
N ASP A 40 -7.98 -4.69 1.90
CA ASP A 40 -9.29 -4.65 2.56
C ASP A 40 -9.24 -3.81 3.84
N TRP A 41 -8.33 -4.18 4.75
CA TRP A 41 -8.15 -3.44 6.01
C TRP A 41 -7.75 -1.99 5.79
N GLY A 42 -6.90 -1.69 4.80
CA GLY A 42 -6.50 -0.31 4.50
C GLY A 42 -7.66 0.54 4.02
N ALA A 43 -8.55 0.00 3.18
CA ALA A 43 -9.74 0.71 2.74
C ALA A 43 -10.74 0.95 3.88
N MET A 44 -10.97 -0.06 4.72
CA MET A 44 -11.84 0.08 5.90
C MET A 44 -11.23 1.02 6.95
N GLY A 45 -9.91 0.96 7.12
CA GLY A 45 -9.16 1.82 8.02
C GLY A 45 -9.31 3.30 7.70
N LEU A 46 -9.42 3.69 6.42
CA LEU A 46 -9.72 5.07 6.04
C LEU A 46 -11.12 5.51 6.49
N ALA A 47 -12.12 4.64 6.36
CA ALA A 47 -13.47 4.92 6.85
C ALA A 47 -13.48 5.03 8.39
N TRP A 48 -12.78 4.14 9.08
CA TRP A 48 -12.68 4.16 10.53
C TRP A 48 -11.90 5.37 11.06
N LEU A 49 -10.81 5.76 10.41
CA LEU A 49 -10.07 6.96 10.75
C LEU A 49 -10.95 8.20 10.62
N THR A 50 -11.65 8.32 9.48
CA THR A 50 -12.59 9.43 9.23
C THR A 50 -13.70 9.50 10.28
N GLU A 51 -14.29 8.36 10.66
CA GLU A 51 -15.34 8.31 11.68
C GLU A 51 -14.80 8.70 13.06
N TRP A 52 -13.58 8.23 13.41
CA TRP A 52 -12.92 8.59 14.66
C TRP A 52 -12.67 10.10 14.74
N GLU A 53 -12.08 10.71 13.71
CA GLU A 53 -11.80 12.15 13.69
C GLU A 53 -13.05 13.02 13.84
N ARG A 54 -14.20 12.52 13.37
CA ARG A 54 -15.49 13.20 13.45
C ARG A 54 -16.21 12.99 14.79
N GLY A 55 -15.64 12.22 15.72
CA GLY A 55 -16.27 11.86 16.98
C GLY A 55 -17.51 10.98 16.81
N GLY A 56 -17.54 10.16 15.77
CA GLY A 56 -18.63 9.23 15.47
C GLY A 56 -18.60 7.98 16.34
N ASP A 57 -18.96 6.83 15.75
CA ASP A 57 -19.02 5.56 16.51
C ASP A 57 -17.62 5.18 17.07
N PRO A 58 -17.46 4.99 18.39
CA PRO A 58 -16.18 4.62 19.00
C PRO A 58 -15.64 3.25 18.55
N VAL A 59 -16.46 2.39 17.94
CA VAL A 59 -16.01 1.12 17.36
C VAL A 59 -14.97 1.34 16.27
N ALA A 60 -15.08 2.43 15.51
CA ALA A 60 -14.18 2.76 14.42
C ALA A 60 -12.74 2.93 14.92
N ARG A 61 -12.55 3.75 15.95
CA ARG A 61 -11.24 3.93 16.61
C ARG A 61 -10.72 2.60 17.14
N THR A 62 -11.58 1.82 17.79
CA THR A 62 -11.21 0.54 18.38
C THR A 62 -10.68 -0.43 17.33
N LYS A 63 -11.42 -0.64 16.24
CA LYS A 63 -11.03 -1.54 15.14
C LYS A 63 -9.77 -1.08 14.43
N LEU A 64 -9.64 0.22 14.17
CA LEU A 64 -8.45 0.79 13.53
C LEU A 64 -7.18 0.54 14.36
N LEU A 65 -7.20 0.88 15.65
CA LEU A 65 -6.04 0.71 16.52
C LEU A 65 -5.71 -0.75 16.79
N ASN A 66 -6.73 -1.57 17.06
CA ASN A 66 -6.54 -3.00 17.27
C ASN A 66 -5.99 -3.69 16.01
N GLY A 67 -6.50 -3.33 14.83
CA GLY A 67 -6.03 -3.84 13.56
C GLY A 67 -4.56 -3.50 13.31
N ALA A 68 -4.18 -2.23 13.44
CA ALA A 68 -2.80 -1.81 13.23
C ALA A 68 -1.82 -2.50 14.19
N ALA A 69 -2.14 -2.52 15.49
CA ALA A 69 -1.31 -3.13 16.52
C ALA A 69 -1.17 -4.64 16.32
N SER A 70 -2.27 -5.33 16.02
CA SER A 70 -2.25 -6.79 15.82
C SER A 70 -1.57 -7.21 14.51
N ILE A 71 -1.69 -6.43 13.43
CA ILE A 71 -0.91 -6.64 12.21
C ILE A 71 0.58 -6.46 12.52
N ALA A 72 0.96 -5.40 13.22
CA ALA A 72 2.35 -5.15 13.60
C ALA A 72 2.93 -6.19 14.59
N ALA A 73 2.08 -6.96 15.27
CA ALA A 73 2.49 -8.08 16.12
C ALA A 73 2.78 -9.37 15.34
N LEU A 74 2.36 -9.46 14.07
CA LEU A 74 2.70 -10.61 13.22
C LEU A 74 4.20 -10.64 12.90
N PRO A 75 4.82 -11.83 12.72
CA PRO A 75 6.27 -11.94 12.53
C PRO A 75 6.85 -11.06 11.40
N ASN A 76 6.14 -10.98 10.27
CA ASN A 76 6.49 -10.12 9.14
C ASN A 76 5.50 -8.96 8.91
N GLY A 77 4.71 -8.58 9.92
CA GLY A 77 3.81 -7.42 9.83
C GLY A 77 2.84 -7.49 8.64
N TRP A 78 2.76 -6.41 7.87
CA TRP A 78 1.98 -6.34 6.63
C TRP A 78 2.40 -7.34 5.55
N ALA A 79 3.65 -7.81 5.57
CA ALA A 79 4.14 -8.82 4.63
C ALA A 79 3.87 -10.26 5.11
N GLN A 80 3.37 -10.46 6.35
CA GLN A 80 3.13 -11.79 6.91
C GLN A 80 2.17 -12.60 6.04
N GLY A 81 2.60 -13.80 5.66
CA GLY A 81 1.77 -14.79 4.99
C GLY A 81 1.06 -15.76 5.95
N GLY A 82 0.60 -16.87 5.37
CA GLY A 82 -0.14 -17.91 6.08
C GLY A 82 -1.60 -17.53 6.36
N ALA A 83 -2.25 -18.34 7.21
CA ALA A 83 -3.66 -18.20 7.56
C ALA A 83 -3.88 -17.04 8.56
N THR A 84 -3.76 -15.81 8.07
CA THR A 84 -4.10 -14.62 8.87
C THR A 84 -5.60 -14.36 8.80
N THR A 85 -6.24 -14.15 9.94
CA THR A 85 -7.69 -13.93 10.07
C THR A 85 -7.99 -12.66 10.86
N TYR A 86 -9.18 -12.10 10.66
CA TYR A 86 -9.66 -10.88 11.30
C TYR A 86 -10.88 -11.16 12.19
N ASN A 87 -10.87 -10.67 13.42
CA ASN A 87 -11.98 -10.76 14.34
C ASN A 87 -12.88 -9.52 14.21
N LEU A 88 -14.12 -9.73 13.74
CA LEU A 88 -15.10 -8.67 13.52
C LEU A 88 -15.48 -7.91 14.80
N LEU A 89 -15.40 -8.58 15.96
CA LEU A 89 -15.90 -8.05 17.23
C LEU A 89 -14.96 -6.98 17.80
N ASP A 90 -13.65 -7.17 17.67
CA ASP A 90 -12.64 -6.29 18.26
C ASP A 90 -11.67 -5.69 17.24
N GLY A 91 -11.73 -6.12 15.97
CA GLY A 91 -10.89 -5.62 14.89
C GLY A 91 -9.46 -6.15 14.89
N ARG A 92 -9.17 -7.23 15.63
CA ARG A 92 -7.81 -7.81 15.70
C ARG A 92 -7.54 -8.81 14.60
N PHE A 93 -6.28 -8.83 14.17
CA PHE A 93 -5.73 -9.91 13.36
C PHE A 93 -5.07 -10.97 14.22
N THR A 94 -5.24 -12.22 13.81
CA THR A 94 -4.48 -13.38 14.31
C THR A 94 -3.83 -14.11 13.15
N GLY A 95 -2.75 -14.83 13.39
CA GLY A 95 -2.03 -15.56 12.35
C GLY A 95 -0.95 -16.47 12.91
N PRO A 96 -0.24 -17.21 12.05
CA PRO A 96 0.83 -18.11 12.47
C PRO A 96 1.99 -17.33 13.09
N SER A 97 2.67 -17.97 14.06
CA SER A 97 3.88 -17.44 14.69
C SER A 97 5.13 -17.67 13.82
N GLU A 98 5.07 -18.59 12.87
CA GLU A 98 6.16 -18.82 11.93
C GLU A 98 6.24 -17.66 10.89
N PRO A 99 7.43 -17.09 10.67
CA PRO A 99 7.62 -16.06 9.68
C PRO A 99 7.41 -16.62 8.27
N SER A 100 6.53 -15.98 7.52
CA SER A 100 6.31 -16.26 6.11
C SER A 100 5.98 -14.97 5.37
N VAL A 101 6.10 -14.96 4.04
CA VAL A 101 5.81 -13.79 3.21
C VAL A 101 4.68 -14.09 2.25
N SER A 102 3.63 -13.26 2.30
CA SER A 102 2.59 -13.21 1.26
C SER A 102 2.17 -11.76 1.06
N ILE A 103 2.63 -11.17 -0.04
CA ILE A 103 2.38 -9.78 -0.36
C ILE A 103 2.19 -9.63 -1.87
N GLY A 104 1.24 -8.78 -2.26
CA GLY A 104 0.89 -8.53 -3.66
C GLY A 104 1.23 -7.11 -4.10
N SER A 105 1.27 -6.88 -5.41
CA SER A 105 1.53 -5.52 -5.92
C SER A 105 0.46 -4.50 -5.52
N LEU A 106 -0.76 -4.99 -5.35
CA LEU A 106 -1.95 -4.20 -5.02
C LEU A 106 -2.05 -3.79 -3.55
N SER A 107 -1.19 -4.32 -2.68
CA SER A 107 -1.38 -4.27 -1.23
C SER A 107 -1.52 -2.86 -0.64
N SER A 108 -0.77 -1.86 -1.10
CA SER A 108 -0.82 -0.52 -0.50
C SER A 108 -1.05 0.64 -1.48
N VAL A 109 -1.56 0.36 -2.68
CA VAL A 109 -1.81 1.38 -3.71
C VAL A 109 -3.25 1.92 -3.72
N PHE A 110 -4.06 1.53 -2.73
CA PHE A 110 -5.46 1.93 -2.55
C PHE A 110 -5.70 2.76 -1.27
N GLY A 111 -4.70 3.53 -0.83
CA GLY A 111 -4.85 4.45 0.32
C GLY A 111 -4.22 3.97 1.63
N LEU A 112 -3.69 2.75 1.70
CA LEU A 112 -3.01 2.24 2.91
C LEU A 112 -1.79 3.08 3.29
N MET A 113 -1.03 3.61 2.32
CA MET A 113 0.15 4.44 2.63
C MET A 113 -0.25 5.76 3.28
N GLU A 114 -1.32 6.38 2.81
CA GLU A 114 -1.93 7.58 3.36
C GLU A 114 -2.46 7.30 4.77
N LEU A 115 -3.28 6.25 4.92
CA LEU A 115 -3.84 5.81 6.20
C LEU A 115 -2.75 5.66 7.26
N MET A 116 -1.70 4.91 6.95
CA MET A 116 -0.64 4.62 7.92
C MET A 116 0.18 5.87 8.26
N THR A 117 0.36 6.79 7.31
CA THR A 117 1.05 8.06 7.58
C THR A 117 0.27 8.92 8.56
N GLU A 118 -1.06 9.05 8.36
CA GLU A 118 -1.93 9.81 9.27
C GLU A 118 -2.06 9.12 10.64
N LEU A 119 -2.29 7.81 10.65
CA LEU A 119 -2.41 7.04 11.88
C LEU A 119 -1.17 7.15 12.78
N LEU A 120 0.03 7.13 12.19
CA LEU A 120 1.29 7.26 12.91
C LEU A 120 1.62 8.71 13.35
N GLN A 121 0.88 9.70 12.88
CA GLN A 121 0.93 11.07 13.42
C GLN A 121 -0.04 11.24 14.60
N LEU A 122 -1.11 10.45 14.64
CA LEU A 122 -2.13 10.48 15.68
C LEU A 122 -1.85 9.54 16.85
N THR A 123 -0.91 8.60 16.69
CA THR A 123 -0.62 7.57 17.69
C THR A 123 0.88 7.45 17.95
N ASP A 124 1.22 7.22 19.22
CA ASP A 124 2.59 6.95 19.69
C ASP A 124 2.85 5.44 19.82
N ASP A 125 2.48 4.67 18.80
CA ASP A 125 2.74 3.22 18.76
C ASP A 125 4.04 2.92 17.98
N GLU A 126 5.13 2.78 18.73
CA GLU A 126 6.47 2.53 18.17
C GLU A 126 6.59 1.17 17.48
N GLN A 127 5.83 0.16 17.90
CA GLN A 127 5.86 -1.15 17.24
C GLN A 127 5.21 -1.06 15.85
N VAL A 128 4.04 -0.42 15.77
CA VAL A 128 3.34 -0.16 14.51
C VAL A 128 4.22 0.68 13.59
N ARG A 129 4.83 1.76 14.12
CA ARG A 129 5.76 2.62 13.38
C ARG A 129 6.91 1.80 12.79
N ALA A 130 7.60 1.02 13.61
CA ALA A 130 8.75 0.23 13.20
C ALA A 130 8.41 -0.78 12.10
N GLN A 131 7.30 -1.52 12.24
CA GLN A 131 6.89 -2.52 11.24
C GLN A 131 6.42 -1.87 9.93
N TRP A 132 5.71 -0.74 10.01
CA TRP A 132 5.30 -0.01 8.81
C TRP A 132 6.50 0.56 8.05
N VAL A 133 7.46 1.19 8.75
CA VAL A 133 8.69 1.70 8.14
C VAL A 133 9.52 0.58 7.52
N ARG A 134 9.62 -0.57 8.19
CA ARG A 134 10.27 -1.78 7.65
C ARG A 134 9.57 -2.24 6.37
N PHE A 135 8.24 -2.30 6.35
CA PHE A 135 7.47 -2.65 5.16
C PHE A 135 7.77 -1.69 3.98
N CYS A 136 7.70 -0.39 4.24
CA CYS A 136 7.99 0.65 3.25
C CYS A 136 9.40 0.55 2.66
N ARG A 137 10.42 0.31 3.50
CA ARG A 137 11.80 0.16 3.05
C ARG A 137 12.02 -1.09 2.22
N LEU A 138 11.43 -2.21 2.62
CA LEU A 138 11.69 -3.53 2.03
C LEU A 138 10.95 -3.80 0.72
N TYR A 139 9.85 -3.10 0.44
CA TYR A 139 9.04 -3.38 -0.76
C TYR A 139 9.85 -3.35 -2.06
N ASN A 140 10.59 -2.25 -2.28
CA ASN A 140 11.47 -2.08 -3.45
C ASN A 140 12.93 -2.50 -3.16
N ALA A 141 13.22 -3.08 -1.99
CA ALA A 141 14.56 -3.56 -1.66
C ALA A 141 14.96 -4.77 -2.51
N THR A 142 16.24 -5.13 -2.45
CA THR A 142 16.75 -6.32 -3.10
C THR A 142 16.19 -7.59 -2.45
N ALA A 143 16.19 -8.69 -3.21
CA ALA A 143 15.76 -9.99 -2.69
C ALA A 143 16.61 -10.45 -1.50
N ASP A 144 17.89 -10.06 -1.45
CA ASP A 144 18.80 -10.41 -0.35
C ASP A 144 18.48 -9.65 0.93
N GLU A 145 18.20 -8.34 0.83
CA GLU A 145 17.71 -7.53 1.97
C GLU A 145 16.38 -8.08 2.50
N GLN A 146 15.45 -8.41 1.59
CA GLN A 146 14.16 -9.01 1.97
C GLN A 146 14.36 -10.35 2.70
N ARG A 147 15.20 -11.25 2.17
CA ARG A 147 15.48 -12.56 2.81
C ARG A 147 16.15 -12.39 4.16
N ALA A 148 17.14 -11.51 4.26
CA ALA A 148 17.89 -11.28 5.50
C ALA A 148 16.96 -10.86 6.64
N GLU A 149 15.91 -10.10 6.34
CA GLU A 149 15.01 -9.59 7.38
C GLU A 149 13.73 -10.39 7.56
N THR A 150 13.17 -10.96 6.50
CA THR A 150 11.83 -11.62 6.55
C THR A 150 11.90 -13.13 6.38
N GLY A 151 13.09 -13.68 6.17
CA GLY A 151 13.32 -15.11 5.92
C GLY A 151 13.00 -15.55 4.49
N SER A 152 12.47 -14.68 3.63
CA SER A 152 12.12 -15.00 2.24
C SER A 152 12.20 -13.78 1.34
N SER A 153 12.40 -13.97 0.03
CA SER A 153 12.25 -12.86 -0.91
C SER A 153 10.77 -12.59 -1.16
N TRP A 154 10.40 -11.36 -1.45
CA TRP A 154 9.00 -10.99 -1.71
C TRP A 154 8.58 -11.28 -3.16
N GLY A 155 9.39 -12.06 -3.89
CA GLY A 155 9.12 -12.50 -5.25
C GLY A 155 9.17 -11.37 -6.28
N SER A 156 8.35 -11.49 -7.32
CA SER A 156 8.32 -10.58 -8.47
C SER A 156 7.32 -9.44 -8.26
N LEU A 157 7.60 -8.54 -7.31
CA LEU A 157 6.77 -7.37 -7.08
C LEU A 157 6.81 -6.39 -8.26
N ASN A 158 5.62 -5.90 -8.63
CA ASN A 158 5.39 -4.91 -9.66
C ASN A 158 5.12 -3.53 -9.04
N LEU A 159 4.72 -2.53 -9.85
CA LEU A 159 4.35 -1.17 -9.40
C LEU A 159 5.47 -0.43 -8.65
N ARG A 160 6.74 -0.75 -8.93
CA ARG A 160 7.88 -0.16 -8.22
C ARG A 160 7.90 1.37 -8.30
N GLN A 161 7.41 1.96 -9.40
CA GLN A 161 7.25 3.41 -9.51
C GLN A 161 6.27 3.96 -8.46
N ALA A 162 5.13 3.30 -8.26
CA ALA A 162 4.16 3.67 -7.23
C ALA A 162 4.77 3.58 -5.82
N TYR A 163 5.54 2.52 -5.55
CA TYR A 163 6.18 2.31 -4.24
C TYR A 163 7.43 3.17 -3.99
N SER A 164 7.85 4.00 -4.93
CA SER A 164 8.87 5.02 -4.66
C SER A 164 8.46 5.94 -3.50
N ARG A 165 7.16 6.21 -3.34
CA ARG A 165 6.62 6.98 -2.21
C ARG A 165 6.74 6.26 -0.86
N ALA A 166 6.69 4.93 -0.85
CA ALA A 166 6.98 4.13 0.34
C ALA A 166 8.48 4.21 0.69
N THR A 167 9.36 4.08 -0.32
CA THR A 167 10.81 4.30 -0.13
C THR A 167 11.10 5.72 0.40
N ALA A 168 10.44 6.75 -0.15
CA ALA A 168 10.59 8.14 0.29
C ALA A 168 10.12 8.33 1.74
N TYR A 169 8.99 7.74 2.12
CA TYR A 169 8.51 7.77 3.50
C TYR A 169 9.53 7.12 4.45
N ALA A 170 10.04 5.93 4.12
CA ALA A 170 11.07 5.27 4.90
C ALA A 170 12.36 6.11 5.01
N ALA A 171 12.74 6.82 3.94
CA ALA A 171 13.90 7.71 3.95
C ALA A 171 13.77 8.81 5.01
N VAL A 172 12.59 9.44 5.11
CA VAL A 172 12.32 10.48 6.13
C VAL A 172 12.35 9.88 7.53
N GLN A 173 11.64 8.77 7.75
CA GLN A 173 11.54 8.15 9.07
C GLN A 173 12.88 7.64 9.60
N LEU A 174 13.79 7.24 8.71
CA LEU A 174 15.11 6.71 9.04
C LEU A 174 16.23 7.75 8.89
N ALA A 175 15.92 8.98 8.47
CA ALA A 175 16.89 10.01 8.08
C ALA A 175 17.97 9.48 7.11
N ASP A 176 17.55 8.68 6.11
CA ASP A 176 18.44 7.99 5.18
C ASP A 176 18.46 8.65 3.79
N PRO A 177 19.51 9.44 3.47
CA PRO A 177 19.62 10.10 2.17
C PRO A 177 19.86 9.14 1.00
N ALA A 178 20.34 7.92 1.25
CA ALA A 178 20.51 6.90 0.22
C ALA A 178 19.15 6.32 -0.20
N LEU A 179 18.24 6.11 0.75
CA LEU A 179 16.84 5.77 0.47
C LEU A 179 16.12 6.91 -0.27
N ALA A 180 16.36 8.17 0.12
CA ALA A 180 15.80 9.32 -0.60
C ALA A 180 16.24 9.35 -2.07
N ALA A 181 17.53 9.12 -2.33
CA ALA A 181 18.04 9.00 -3.69
C ALA A 181 17.48 7.75 -4.42
N ARG A 182 17.25 6.65 -3.71
CA ARG A 182 16.65 5.43 -4.25
C ARG A 182 15.21 5.66 -4.69
N ALA A 183 14.39 6.34 -3.89
CA ALA A 183 13.02 6.70 -4.24
C ALA A 183 12.94 7.45 -5.58
N TRP A 184 13.81 8.45 -5.78
CA TRP A 184 13.87 9.18 -7.04
C TRP A 184 14.30 8.31 -8.24
N ARG A 185 15.22 7.36 -8.05
CA ARG A 185 15.59 6.41 -9.11
C ARG A 185 14.42 5.48 -9.45
N GLU A 186 13.78 4.91 -8.44
CA GLU A 186 12.59 4.06 -8.59
C GLU A 186 11.49 4.80 -9.36
N LEU A 187 11.20 6.05 -8.99
CA LEU A 187 10.23 6.89 -9.69
C LEU A 187 10.59 7.09 -11.16
N ARG A 188 11.84 7.42 -11.49
CA ARG A 188 12.26 7.66 -12.89
C ARG A 188 12.23 6.43 -13.79
N THR A 189 12.39 5.22 -13.22
CA THR A 189 12.42 3.99 -14.03
C THR A 189 11.10 3.63 -14.70
N GLY A 190 9.95 4.14 -14.22
CA GLY A 190 8.66 3.90 -14.86
C GLY A 190 8.14 2.46 -14.76
N HIS A 191 8.66 1.64 -13.84
CA HIS A 191 8.22 0.23 -13.74
C HIS A 191 6.73 0.13 -13.39
N ALA A 192 5.94 -0.35 -14.36
CA ALA A 192 4.47 -0.31 -14.38
C ALA A 192 3.86 1.10 -14.22
N GLY A 193 4.51 2.10 -14.81
CA GLY A 193 4.00 3.45 -14.97
C GLY A 193 4.72 4.21 -16.09
N TYR A 194 5.14 5.44 -15.84
CA TYR A 194 5.75 6.30 -16.88
C TYR A 194 7.25 6.54 -16.64
N PRO A 195 8.14 6.06 -17.52
CA PRO A 195 9.56 6.37 -17.40
C PRO A 195 9.82 7.87 -17.62
N GLU A 196 11.00 8.35 -17.21
CA GLU A 196 11.38 9.77 -17.31
C GLU A 196 11.35 10.31 -18.75
N ASP A 197 11.56 9.45 -19.75
CA ASP A 197 11.51 9.77 -21.19
C ASP A 197 10.13 9.56 -21.82
N HIS A 198 9.09 9.31 -21.02
CA HIS A 198 7.72 9.17 -21.51
C HIS A 198 7.27 10.45 -22.25
N PRO A 199 6.67 10.35 -23.45
CA PRO A 199 6.51 11.49 -24.35
C PRO A 199 5.44 12.51 -23.92
N PHE A 200 4.55 12.15 -22.99
CA PHE A 200 3.47 12.99 -22.46
C PHE A 200 2.75 13.88 -23.50
N ARG A 201 2.44 13.29 -24.65
CA ARG A 201 1.77 13.96 -25.77
C ARG A 201 0.56 13.16 -26.24
N SER A 202 -0.47 13.86 -26.67
CA SER A 202 -1.59 13.28 -27.40
C SER A 202 -1.35 13.35 -28.91
N VAL A 203 -1.89 12.39 -29.65
CA VAL A 203 -1.94 12.34 -31.10
C VAL A 203 -3.41 12.41 -31.53
N ARG A 204 -3.71 13.26 -32.51
CA ARG A 204 -5.01 13.31 -33.17
C ARG A 204 -5.09 12.15 -34.17
N VAL A 205 -6.13 11.33 -34.08
CA VAL A 205 -6.40 10.23 -35.01
C VAL A 205 -7.75 10.46 -35.67
N GLU A 206 -7.78 10.33 -36.99
CA GLU A 206 -8.95 10.59 -37.83
C GLU A 206 -9.22 9.38 -38.76
N GLY A 207 -10.27 9.46 -39.59
CA GLY A 207 -10.69 8.35 -40.45
C GLY A 207 -9.63 7.95 -41.50
N PRO A 208 -9.59 6.67 -41.93
CA PRO A 208 -10.52 5.59 -41.62
C PRO A 208 -10.17 4.73 -40.40
N ALA A 209 -9.13 5.07 -39.63
CA ALA A 209 -8.64 4.25 -38.52
C ALA A 209 -9.59 4.21 -37.30
N VAL A 210 -10.43 5.23 -37.14
CA VAL A 210 -11.38 5.41 -36.02
C VAL A 210 -12.76 5.84 -36.52
N LEU A 211 -13.81 5.52 -35.76
CA LEU A 211 -15.20 5.86 -36.09
C LEU A 211 -15.44 7.38 -36.12
N ASN A 212 -14.94 8.08 -35.11
CA ASN A 212 -14.98 9.54 -35.00
C ASN A 212 -13.57 10.04 -34.66
N PRO A 213 -13.19 11.26 -35.07
CA PRO A 213 -11.88 11.82 -34.71
C PRO A 213 -11.64 11.88 -33.18
N VAL A 214 -10.54 11.31 -32.71
CA VAL A 214 -10.17 11.22 -31.27
C VAL A 214 -8.77 11.77 -31.01
N ASN A 215 -8.49 12.14 -29.76
CA ASN A 215 -7.13 12.37 -29.28
C ASN A 215 -6.74 11.20 -28.38
N GLU A 216 -5.70 10.48 -28.74
CA GLU A 216 -5.18 9.38 -27.93
C GLU A 216 -3.78 9.72 -27.41
N ALA A 217 -3.45 9.20 -26.24
CA ALA A 217 -2.11 9.32 -25.66
C ALA A 217 -1.74 7.96 -25.07
N PRO A 218 -0.45 7.60 -24.98
CA PRO A 218 0.01 6.35 -24.36
C PRO A 218 -0.11 6.40 -22.83
N LEU A 219 -1.28 6.77 -22.33
CA LEU A 219 -1.60 6.92 -20.91
C LEU A 219 -2.58 5.82 -20.48
N SER A 220 -2.60 5.53 -19.19
CA SER A 220 -3.55 4.63 -18.56
C SER A 220 -3.94 5.24 -17.23
N THR A 221 -5.19 5.05 -16.82
CA THR A 221 -5.71 5.61 -15.58
C THR A 221 -4.89 5.13 -14.38
N ASN A 222 -4.53 3.84 -14.34
CA ASN A 222 -3.76 3.26 -13.25
C ASN A 222 -2.35 3.87 -13.15
N ALA A 223 -1.63 3.94 -14.28
CA ALA A 223 -0.29 4.54 -14.29
C ALA A 223 -0.36 6.03 -13.96
N SER A 224 -1.34 6.76 -14.48
CA SER A 224 -1.50 8.20 -14.22
C SER A 224 -1.80 8.50 -12.75
N ALA A 225 -2.70 7.73 -12.13
CA ALA A 225 -3.04 7.89 -10.71
C ALA A 225 -1.81 7.63 -9.82
N GLN A 226 -1.12 6.51 -10.03
CA GLN A 226 0.03 6.14 -9.21
C GLN A 226 1.25 7.02 -9.47
N TYR A 227 1.49 7.42 -10.72
CA TYR A 227 2.53 8.39 -11.07
C TYR A 227 2.28 9.73 -10.36
N GLY A 228 1.05 10.24 -10.42
CA GLY A 228 0.67 11.48 -9.74
C GLY A 228 0.91 11.43 -8.24
N LEU A 229 0.42 10.38 -7.56
CA LEU A 229 0.64 10.18 -6.12
C LEU A 229 2.13 10.06 -5.78
N ALA A 230 2.89 9.29 -6.55
CA ALA A 230 4.32 9.09 -6.32
C ALA A 230 5.12 10.38 -6.49
N VAL A 231 4.83 11.18 -7.52
CA VAL A 231 5.47 12.49 -7.74
C VAL A 231 5.16 13.45 -6.59
N ILE A 232 3.88 13.61 -6.22
CA ILE A 232 3.47 14.51 -5.14
C ILE A 232 4.17 14.13 -3.82
N GLN A 233 4.13 12.84 -3.45
CA GLN A 233 4.69 12.38 -2.18
C GLN A 233 6.22 12.40 -2.18
N CYS A 234 6.89 12.03 -3.28
CA CYS A 234 8.35 12.15 -3.36
C CYS A 234 8.81 13.61 -3.27
N LEU A 235 8.10 14.54 -3.92
CA LEU A 235 8.40 15.98 -3.80
C LEU A 235 8.22 16.48 -2.37
N ALA A 236 7.14 16.07 -1.70
CA ALA A 236 6.84 16.49 -0.33
C ALA A 236 7.83 15.92 0.70
N LEU A 237 8.24 14.66 0.55
CA LEU A 237 9.04 13.94 1.54
C LEU A 237 10.55 14.10 1.32
N VAL A 238 11.00 14.08 0.06
CA VAL A 238 12.43 14.00 -0.31
C VAL A 238 12.78 14.92 -1.48
N GLY A 239 12.04 16.02 -1.66
CA GLY A 239 12.21 16.97 -2.77
C GLY A 239 13.59 17.63 -2.84
N ASP A 240 14.24 17.84 -1.69
CA ASP A 240 15.60 18.34 -1.54
C ASP A 240 16.65 17.39 -2.14
N HIS A 241 16.37 16.08 -2.18
CA HIS A 241 17.23 15.07 -2.80
C HIS A 241 17.06 14.92 -4.32
N LEU A 242 16.12 15.64 -4.94
CA LEU A 242 15.83 15.53 -6.37
C LEU A 242 17.07 15.79 -7.25
N ARG A 243 17.88 16.80 -6.89
CA ARG A 243 19.09 17.21 -7.63
C ARG A 243 20.27 16.27 -7.41
N ALA A 244 20.38 15.67 -6.22
CA ALA A 244 21.44 14.69 -5.92
C ALA A 244 21.32 13.43 -6.80
N ALA A 245 20.10 13.10 -7.22
CA ALA A 245 19.83 12.00 -8.15
C ALA A 245 20.04 12.37 -9.64
N VAL A 246 20.27 13.65 -9.96
CA VAL A 246 20.67 14.13 -11.29
C VAL A 246 22.19 14.32 -11.29
N ARG A 247 22.97 13.25 -11.41
CA ARG A 247 24.39 13.45 -11.77
C ARG A 247 24.46 13.77 -13.26
N PRO A 248 25.12 14.88 -13.66
CA PRO A 248 25.40 15.17 -15.05
C PRO A 248 26.51 14.22 -15.51
N HIS A 249 26.20 13.31 -16.43
CA HIS A 249 27.25 12.71 -17.24
C HIS A 249 27.76 13.81 -18.18
N ARG A 250 28.99 14.24 -17.91
CA ARG A 250 29.88 14.86 -18.89
C ARG A 250 30.16 13.89 -20.03
#